data_AF-A0A9D5SGG0-F1
#
_entry.id   AF-A0A9D5SGG0-F1
#
_cell.length_a   1.000
_cell.length_b   1.000
_cell.length_c   1.000
_cell.angle_alpha   90.00
_cell.angle_beta   90.00
_cell.angle_gamma   90.00
#
_symmetry.space_group_name_H-M   'P 1'
#
loop_
_entity.id
_entity.type
_entity.pdbx_description
1 polymer ?
#
loop_
_entity_poly.entity_id
_entity_poly.type
_entity_poly.pdbx_seq_one_letter_code
_entity_poly.pdbx_strand_id
1 'polypeptide(L)'
;MENDKITRREALQRIGFGLLWLGVMSVLPVGCHRPTRHPDQAKLCNRCDGCGRCHCPYGVDIARNLTFYNEEARDGRLPDPREGLTDNYLRDSKRFIGRLNRIPRLAQADRCVGCRRCVDNCPQHIDIPMALRQMEALIQKVKDDGTLA
;
A
#
# COMPACT_ATOMS: atom_id res chain seq x y z
N MET A 1 -43.04 -19.03 -6.82
CA MET A 1 -43.60 -17.72 -7.18
C MET A 1 -43.25 -16.77 -6.05
N GLU A 2 -42.31 -15.86 -6.32
CA GLU A 2 -42.53 -14.41 -6.27
C GLU A 2 -43.40 -13.93 -5.09
N ASN A 3 -43.05 -12.95 -4.27
CA ASN A 3 -41.95 -11.99 -4.29
C ASN A 3 -42.28 -10.98 -3.18
N ASP A 4 -41.27 -10.26 -2.70
CA ASP A 4 -41.37 -8.82 -2.37
C ASP A 4 -42.33 -8.37 -1.24
N LYS A 5 -42.17 -7.24 -0.55
CA LYS A 5 -41.45 -6.00 -0.80
C LYS A 5 -41.43 -5.28 0.56
N ILE A 6 -40.27 -4.75 0.94
CA ILE A 6 -40.07 -3.31 1.10
C ILE A 6 -41.19 -2.54 1.84
N THR A 7 -40.85 -2.12 3.06
CA THR A 7 -40.89 -0.72 3.52
C THR A 7 -42.24 0.00 3.62
N ARG A 8 -42.56 0.49 4.82
CA ARG A 8 -43.28 1.75 5.11
C ARG A 8 -43.09 2.05 6.61
N ARG A 9 -42.38 3.13 6.95
CA ARG A 9 -42.99 4.42 7.31
C ARG A 9 -44.09 4.23 8.34
N GLU A 10 -43.81 4.59 9.60
CA GLU A 10 -44.70 5.31 10.52
C GLU A 10 -44.15 5.26 11.95
N ALA A 11 -43.27 6.21 12.28
CA ALA A 11 -43.14 6.72 13.64
C ALA A 11 -42.51 8.12 13.59
N LEU A 12 -43.01 8.97 12.70
CA LEU A 12 -42.91 10.42 12.88
C LEU A 12 -44.15 10.81 13.68
N GLN A 13 -43.97 11.25 14.92
CA GLN A 13 -44.46 12.54 15.40
C GLN A 13 -44.36 12.64 16.92
N ARG A 14 -44.18 13.90 17.36
CA ARG A 14 -44.22 14.44 18.73
C ARG A 14 -42.84 14.34 19.40
N ILE A 15 -42.13 15.41 19.74
CA ILE A 15 -42.50 16.80 20.07
C ILE A 15 -41.27 17.66 19.74
N GLY A 16 -41.44 18.72 18.95
CA GLY A 16 -40.39 19.71 18.71
C GLY A 16 -40.36 20.77 19.82
N PHE A 17 -39.24 21.49 19.95
CA PHE A 17 -39.17 22.89 20.39
C PHE A 17 -37.70 23.34 20.33
N GLY A 18 -37.44 24.52 19.76
CA GLY A 18 -36.26 25.31 20.11
C GLY A 18 -35.31 25.65 18.96
N LEU A 19 -35.48 26.86 18.43
CA LEU A 19 -34.58 27.55 17.51
C LEU A 19 -33.10 27.52 17.94
N LEU A 20 -32.22 27.03 17.06
CA LEU A 20 -30.93 27.66 16.75
C LEU A 20 -30.43 27.13 15.40
N TRP A 21 -30.88 27.74 14.31
CA TRP A 21 -30.44 27.42 12.95
C TRP A 21 -29.15 28.20 12.64
N LEU A 22 -28.06 27.87 13.36
CA LEU A 22 -26.71 28.31 13.01
C LEU A 22 -25.95 27.10 12.45
N GLY A 23 -25.90 27.06 11.12
CA GLY A 23 -24.79 26.59 10.32
C GLY A 23 -23.98 25.39 10.83
N VAL A 24 -24.45 24.19 10.50
CA VAL A 24 -23.54 23.11 10.10
C VAL A 24 -24.20 22.36 8.95
N MET A 25 -24.00 22.88 7.75
CA MET A 25 -23.96 22.03 6.56
C MET A 25 -22.92 20.97 6.89
N SER A 26 -23.38 19.79 7.30
CA SER A 26 -22.52 18.64 7.52
C SER A 26 -21.88 18.34 6.17
N VAL A 27 -20.66 18.84 5.99
CA VAL A 27 -19.78 18.46 4.90
C VAL A 27 -19.47 17.00 5.18
N LEU A 28 -20.27 16.09 4.59
CA LEU A 28 -19.86 14.69 4.49
C LEU A 28 -18.49 14.73 3.81
N PRO A 29 -17.44 14.17 4.44
CA PRO A 29 -16.10 14.26 3.89
C PRO A 29 -16.12 13.67 2.47
N VAL A 30 -15.72 14.52 1.53
CA VAL A 30 -15.51 14.18 0.13
C VAL A 30 -14.51 13.03 0.06
N GLY A 31 -14.93 11.92 -0.54
CA GLY A 31 -14.06 10.80 -0.92
C GLY A 31 -14.35 9.51 -0.16
N CYS A 32 -15.10 8.60 -0.80
CA CYS A 32 -15.10 7.19 -0.42
C CYS A 32 -13.71 6.60 -0.69
N HIS A 33 -12.77 6.78 0.24
CA HIS A 33 -11.58 5.95 0.27
C HIS A 33 -12.05 4.50 0.50
N ARG A 34 -11.88 3.66 -0.52
CA ARG A 34 -12.28 2.26 -0.46
C ARG A 34 -11.48 1.59 0.68
N PRO A 35 -12.13 0.94 1.66
CA PRO A 35 -11.41 0.25 2.72
C PRO A 35 -10.53 -0.85 2.12
N THR A 36 -9.26 -0.88 2.51
CA THR A 36 -8.28 -1.88 2.07
C THR A 36 -8.31 -3.08 3.04
N ARG A 37 -7.93 -4.28 2.57
CA ARG A 37 -7.87 -5.48 3.44
C ARG A 37 -6.78 -5.35 4.51
N HIS A 38 -5.71 -4.61 4.23
CA HIS A 38 -4.60 -4.38 5.14
C HIS A 38 -4.31 -2.87 5.31
N PRO A 39 -5.11 -2.17 6.13
CA PRO A 39 -4.90 -0.73 6.36
C PRO A 39 -3.59 -0.44 7.11
N ASP A 40 -3.05 -1.42 7.84
CA ASP A 40 -1.79 -1.32 8.58
C ASP A 40 -0.56 -1.24 7.67
N GLN A 41 -0.65 -1.75 6.43
CA GLN A 41 0.45 -1.70 5.46
C GLN A 41 0.85 -0.28 5.07
N ALA A 42 -0.05 0.71 5.21
CA ALA A 42 0.29 2.11 4.96
C ALA A 42 1.47 2.61 5.82
N LYS A 43 1.74 1.96 6.97
CA LYS A 43 2.89 2.25 7.83
C LYS A 43 4.24 1.83 7.22
N LEU A 44 4.24 0.90 6.26
CA LEU A 44 5.45 0.45 5.55
C LEU A 44 5.90 1.45 4.47
N CYS A 45 5.03 2.40 4.11
CA CYS A 45 5.36 3.46 3.17
C CYS A 45 6.36 4.44 3.79
N ASN A 46 7.59 4.48 3.26
CA ASN A 46 8.63 5.41 3.71
C ASN A 46 8.51 6.81 3.05
N ARG A 47 7.50 7.01 2.19
CA ARG A 47 7.20 8.25 1.47
C ARG A 47 8.31 8.75 0.53
N CYS A 48 9.18 7.86 0.04
CA CYS A 48 10.06 8.17 -1.10
C CYS A 48 9.26 8.75 -2.26
N ASP A 49 9.62 9.96 -2.69
CA ASP A 49 8.96 10.70 -3.78
C ASP A 49 9.47 10.32 -5.18
N GLY A 50 10.53 9.52 -5.26
CA GLY A 50 11.13 9.11 -6.52
C GLY A 50 11.93 10.21 -7.23
N CYS A 51 12.44 11.21 -6.50
CA CYS A 51 13.15 12.36 -7.07
C CYS A 51 14.44 12.06 -7.87
N GLY A 52 14.92 10.81 -7.89
CA GLY A 52 16.06 10.39 -8.72
C GLY A 52 17.44 10.86 -8.25
N ARG A 53 17.56 11.52 -7.10
CA ARG A 53 18.86 12.02 -6.58
C ARG A 53 19.80 10.92 -6.09
N CYS A 54 19.24 9.80 -5.62
CA CYS A 54 20.00 8.72 -5.02
C CYS A 54 20.59 7.80 -6.10
N HIS A 55 21.91 7.70 -6.16
CA HIS A 55 22.62 6.84 -7.11
C HIS A 55 23.19 5.60 -6.42
N CYS A 56 22.99 4.43 -7.02
CA CYS A 56 23.56 3.17 -6.53
C CYS A 56 24.72 2.73 -7.44
N PRO A 57 25.95 2.55 -6.91
CA PRO A 57 27.08 2.06 -7.70
C PRO A 57 26.95 0.58 -8.11
N TYR A 58 26.00 -0.15 -7.53
CA TYR A 58 25.72 -1.55 -7.83
C TYR A 58 24.53 -1.75 -8.77
N GLY A 59 24.01 -0.66 -9.35
CA GLY A 59 22.95 -0.73 -10.38
C GLY A 59 21.51 -0.82 -9.87
N VAL A 60 21.28 -0.78 -8.55
CA VAL A 60 19.91 -0.73 -7.98
C VAL A 60 19.21 0.56 -8.43
N ASP A 61 18.01 0.44 -9.02
CA ASP A 61 17.13 1.58 -9.27
C ASP A 61 16.35 1.90 -7.99
N ILE A 62 17.00 2.69 -7.11
CA ILE A 62 16.47 3.04 -5.78
C ILE A 62 15.09 3.67 -5.89
N ALA A 63 14.94 4.66 -6.78
CA ALA A 63 13.69 5.40 -6.92
C ALA A 63 12.55 4.47 -7.33
N ARG A 64 12.75 3.66 -8.39
CA ARG A 64 11.70 2.77 -8.91
C ARG A 64 11.31 1.67 -7.93
N ASN A 65 12.25 1.09 -7.19
CA ASN A 65 11.94 0.07 -6.18
C ASN A 65 11.10 0.68 -5.04
N LEU A 66 11.54 1.82 -4.50
CA LEU A 66 10.86 2.45 -3.36
C LEU A 66 9.50 3.02 -3.73
N THR A 67 9.34 3.65 -4.90
CA THR A 67 8.02 4.14 -5.34
C THR A 67 7.05 3.00 -5.58
N PHE A 68 7.49 1.92 -6.23
CA PHE A 68 6.69 0.70 -6.40
C PHE A 68 6.22 0.13 -5.06
N TYR A 69 7.14 -0.07 -4.12
CA TYR A 69 6.81 -0.64 -2.81
C TYR A 69 5.86 0.27 -2.02
N ASN A 70 6.10 1.59 -2.04
CA ASN A 70 5.26 2.58 -1.36
C ASN A 70 3.85 2.65 -1.94
N GLU A 71 3.68 2.50 -3.25
CA GLU A 71 2.36 2.41 -3.89
C GLU A 71 1.59 1.19 -3.39
N GLU A 72 2.19 0.00 -3.43
CA GLU A 72 1.56 -1.23 -2.95
C GLU A 72 1.22 -1.13 -1.45
N ALA A 73 2.13 -0.59 -0.63
CA ALA A 73 1.93 -0.40 0.80
C ALA A 73 0.79 0.57 1.11
N ARG A 74 0.78 1.74 0.46
CA ARG A 74 -0.24 2.78 0.66
C ARG A 74 -1.63 2.27 0.30
N ASP A 75 -1.73 1.45 -0.73
CA ASP A 75 -3.00 0.95 -1.21
C ASP A 75 -3.44 -0.35 -0.51
N GLY A 76 -2.68 -0.83 0.49
CA GLY A 76 -2.96 -2.08 1.21
C GLY A 76 -2.94 -3.30 0.30
N ARG A 77 -2.03 -3.31 -0.68
CA ARG A 77 -1.90 -4.30 -1.75
C ARG A 77 -0.63 -5.13 -1.65
N LEU A 78 0.21 -4.95 -0.63
CA LEU A 78 1.31 -5.88 -0.41
C LEU A 78 0.74 -7.27 -0.07
N PRO A 79 1.35 -8.35 -0.59
CA PRO A 79 1.04 -9.68 -0.09
C PRO A 79 1.37 -9.73 1.41
N ASP A 80 0.45 -10.26 2.21
CA ASP A 80 0.61 -10.36 3.67
C ASP A 80 0.85 -11.83 4.06
N PRO A 81 2.09 -12.24 4.35
CA PRO A 81 2.39 -13.62 4.73
C PRO A 81 1.65 -14.10 5.98
N ARG A 82 1.09 -13.19 6.81
CA ARG A 82 0.26 -13.55 7.97
C ARG A 82 -1.05 -14.23 7.54
N GLU A 83 -1.51 -14.02 6.31
CA GLU A 83 -2.69 -14.70 5.76
C GLU A 83 -2.43 -16.19 5.46
N GLY A 84 -1.18 -16.65 5.44
CA GLY A 84 -0.83 -18.01 4.99
C GLY A 84 -1.12 -18.23 3.50
N LEU A 85 -1.08 -19.49 3.03
CA LEU A 85 -1.28 -19.87 1.62
C LEU A 85 -2.76 -19.83 1.18
N THR A 86 -3.47 -18.72 1.45
CA THR A 86 -4.84 -18.50 1.02
C THR A 86 -4.91 -18.01 -0.44
N ASP A 87 -6.07 -18.14 -1.07
CA ASP A 87 -6.30 -17.61 -2.43
C ASP A 87 -6.03 -16.10 -2.55
N ASN A 88 -6.31 -15.36 -1.47
CA ASN A 88 -6.04 -13.92 -1.41
C ASN A 88 -4.54 -13.64 -1.42
N TYR A 89 -3.79 -14.30 -0.54
CA TYR A 89 -2.34 -14.19 -0.49
C TYR A 89 -1.67 -14.57 -1.80
N LEU A 90 -2.05 -15.70 -2.41
CA LEU A 90 -1.48 -16.15 -3.69
C LEU A 90 -1.81 -15.19 -4.84
N ARG A 91 -3.03 -14.65 -4.88
CA ARG A 91 -3.46 -13.65 -5.87
C ARG A 91 -2.67 -12.35 -5.71
N ASP A 92 -2.49 -11.87 -4.48
CA ASP A 92 -1.71 -10.66 -4.19
C ASP A 92 -0.24 -10.86 -4.53
N SER A 93 0.32 -12.02 -4.16
CA SER A 93 1.70 -12.42 -4.47
C SER A 93 1.96 -12.42 -5.98
N LYS A 94 1.09 -13.07 -6.76
CA LYS A 94 1.20 -13.10 -8.23
C LYS A 94 1.11 -11.71 -8.84
N ARG A 95 0.18 -10.86 -8.37
CA ARG A 95 0.07 -9.45 -8.82
C ARG A 95 1.35 -8.68 -8.49
N PHE A 96 1.82 -8.79 -7.25
CA PHE A 96 2.97 -8.08 -6.73
C PHE A 96 4.23 -8.42 -7.54
N ILE A 97 4.53 -9.70 -7.76
CA ILE A 97 5.68 -10.12 -8.59
C ILE A 97 5.51 -9.68 -10.05
N GLY A 98 4.29 -9.79 -10.60
CA GLY A 98 4.00 -9.32 -11.97
C GLY A 98 4.31 -7.83 -12.16
N ARG A 99 4.00 -6.98 -11.16
CA ARG A 99 4.37 -5.55 -11.18
C ARG A 99 5.86 -5.34 -10.92
N LEU A 100 6.46 -6.07 -9.97
CA LEU A 100 7.89 -6.00 -9.65
C LEU A 100 8.75 -6.29 -10.89
N ASN A 101 8.35 -7.22 -11.75
CA ASN A 101 9.07 -7.58 -12.98
C ASN A 101 9.15 -6.44 -14.02
N ARG A 102 8.47 -5.30 -13.81
CA ARG A 102 8.69 -4.06 -14.59
C ARG A 102 9.98 -3.33 -14.20
N ILE A 103 10.58 -3.70 -13.08
CA ILE A 103 11.92 -3.29 -12.67
C ILE A 103 12.87 -4.37 -13.19
N PRO A 104 13.89 -4.02 -14.01
CA PRO A 104 14.87 -4.99 -14.48
C PRO A 104 15.50 -5.76 -13.32
N ARG A 105 15.70 -7.08 -13.48
CA ARG A 105 16.25 -7.94 -12.41
C ARG A 105 17.56 -7.41 -11.82
N LEU A 106 18.46 -6.89 -12.66
CA LEU A 106 19.73 -6.30 -12.23
C LEU A 106 19.60 -4.97 -11.47
N ALA A 107 18.40 -4.39 -11.45
CA ALA A 107 18.10 -3.13 -10.77
C ALA A 107 17.16 -3.30 -9.57
N GLN A 108 16.74 -4.52 -9.23
CA GLN A 108 15.84 -4.81 -8.10
C GLN A 108 16.53 -4.68 -6.73
N ALA A 109 15.72 -4.62 -5.68
CA ALA A 109 16.15 -4.40 -4.30
C ALA A 109 17.17 -5.44 -3.77
N ASP A 110 17.13 -6.69 -4.26
CA ASP A 110 18.05 -7.78 -3.90
C ASP A 110 19.50 -7.52 -4.31
N ARG A 111 19.74 -6.54 -5.20
CA ARG A 111 21.10 -6.10 -5.56
C ARG A 111 21.71 -5.12 -4.55
N CYS A 112 20.93 -4.66 -3.56
CA CYS A 112 21.42 -3.77 -2.54
C CYS A 112 22.34 -4.49 -1.56
N VAL A 113 23.64 -4.18 -1.62
CA VAL A 113 24.64 -4.73 -0.67
C VAL A 113 24.75 -3.94 0.64
N GLY A 114 23.89 -2.95 0.86
CA GLY A 114 23.88 -2.16 2.09
C GLY A 114 25.07 -1.18 2.24
N CYS A 115 25.70 -0.73 1.16
CA CYS A 115 26.86 0.17 1.21
C CYS A 115 26.60 1.60 1.76
N ARG A 116 25.34 1.97 1.93
CA ARG A 116 24.85 3.26 2.48
C ARG A 116 25.22 4.55 1.74
N ARG A 117 25.92 4.52 0.59
CA ARG A 117 26.28 5.74 -0.19
C ARG A 117 25.10 6.61 -0.64
N CYS A 118 23.91 6.03 -0.75
CA CYS A 118 22.69 6.75 -1.11
C CYS A 118 22.08 7.56 0.05
N VAL A 119 22.42 7.25 1.30
CA VAL A 119 21.78 7.83 2.50
C VAL A 119 22.05 9.33 2.58
N ASP A 120 23.31 9.75 2.41
CA ASP A 120 23.70 11.16 2.48
C ASP A 120 23.15 11.98 1.29
N ASN A 121 22.84 11.31 0.18
CA ASN A 121 22.26 11.93 -1.01
C ASN A 121 20.73 12.05 -0.94
N CYS A 122 20.10 11.39 0.04
CA CYS A 122 18.65 11.37 0.15
C CYS A 122 18.13 12.65 0.84
N PRO A 123 17.39 13.52 0.13
CA PRO A 123 16.85 14.75 0.71
C PRO A 123 15.76 14.52 1.77
N GLN A 124 15.14 13.34 1.74
CA GLN A 124 14.08 12.94 2.67
C GLN A 124 14.66 12.19 3.89
N HIS A 125 15.98 12.05 3.97
CA HIS A 125 16.68 11.32 5.04
C HIS A 125 16.16 9.88 5.26
N ILE A 126 15.77 9.21 4.17
CA ILE A 126 15.29 7.83 4.21
C ILE A 126 16.50 6.90 4.36
N ASP A 127 16.43 5.94 5.30
CA ASP A 127 17.38 4.82 5.32
C ASP A 127 17.04 3.85 4.18
N ILE A 128 17.51 4.20 2.98
CA ILE A 128 17.29 3.46 1.74
C ILE A 128 17.75 1.99 1.86
N PRO A 129 18.95 1.69 2.40
CA PRO A 129 19.36 0.31 2.61
C PRO A 129 18.40 -0.52 3.47
N MET A 130 17.90 0.05 4.57
CA MET A 130 16.92 -0.63 5.42
C MET A 130 15.61 -0.88 4.67
N ALA A 131 15.08 0.12 3.96
CA ALA A 131 13.85 -0.02 3.20
C ALA A 131 13.95 -1.06 2.07
N LEU A 132 15.08 -1.08 1.34
CA LEU A 132 15.32 -2.08 0.30
C LEU A 132 15.41 -3.50 0.87
N ARG A 133 16.03 -3.68 2.05
CA ARG A 133 16.08 -4.97 2.74
C ARG A 133 14.69 -5.45 3.19
N GLN A 134 13.83 -4.55 3.67
CA GLN A 134 12.45 -4.91 4.03
C GLN A 134 11.66 -5.38 2.80
N MET A 135 11.81 -4.67 1.68
CA MET A 135 11.22 -5.06 0.41
C MET A 135 11.76 -6.43 -0.07
N GLU A 136 13.08 -6.62 -0.03
CA GLU A 136 13.74 -7.89 -0.40
C GLU A 136 13.22 -9.06 0.45
N ALA A 137 13.11 -8.89 1.76
CA ALA A 137 12.60 -9.93 2.65
C ALA A 137 11.17 -10.38 2.26
N LEU A 138 10.30 -9.43 1.90
CA LEU A 138 8.97 -9.76 1.40
C LEU A 138 9.03 -10.49 0.05
N ILE A 139 9.86 -10.00 -0.88
CA ILE A 139 10.04 -10.62 -2.20
C ILE A 139 10.52 -12.06 -2.05
N GLN A 140 11.50 -12.30 -1.18
CA GLN A 140 12.05 -13.62 -0.92
C GLN A 140 10.97 -14.53 -0.33
N LYS A 141 10.24 -14.05 0.69
CA LYS A 141 9.15 -14.79 1.30
C LYS A 141 8.08 -15.22 0.27
N VAL A 142 7.68 -14.30 -0.61
CA VAL A 142 6.71 -14.58 -1.68
C VAL A 142 7.23 -15.60 -2.69
N LYS A 143 8.53 -15.56 -3.03
CA LYS A 143 9.14 -16.57 -3.92
C LYS A 143 9.18 -17.95 -3.27
N ASP A 144 9.55 -18.01 -1.98
CA ASP A 144 9.67 -19.24 -1.22
C ASP A 144 8.32 -19.94 -1.02
N ASP A 145 7.26 -19.15 -0.77
CA ASP A 145 5.90 -19.64 -0.55
C ASP A 145 5.20 -20.16 -1.84
N GLY A 146 5.92 -20.15 -2.97
CA GLY A 146 5.63 -21.05 -4.08
C GLY A 146 4.88 -20.45 -5.26
N THR A 147 5.41 -19.42 -5.92
CA THR A 147 5.14 -19.19 -7.36
C THR A 147 6.15 -18.20 -7.95
N LEU A 148 6.88 -18.64 -8.97
CA LEU A 148 7.89 -17.93 -9.80
C LEU A 148 9.36 -18.17 -9.41
N ALA A 149 9.84 -19.40 -9.65
CA ALA A 149 11.10 -19.58 -10.36
C ALA A 149 10.89 -19.20 -11.84
#